data_AF-A0A0G3M111-F1
#
_entry.id   AF-A0A0G3M111-F1
#
_cell.length_a   1.000
_cell.length_b   1.000
_cell.length_c   1.000
_cell.angle_alpha   90.00
_cell.angle_beta   90.00
_cell.angle_gamma   90.00
#
_symmetry.space_group_name_H-M   'P 1'
#
loop_
_entity.id
_entity.type
_entity.pdbx_description
1 polymer ?
#
loop_
_entity_poly.entity_id
_entity_poly.type
_entity_poly.pdbx_seq_one_letter_code
_entity_poly.pdbx_strand_id
1 'polypeptide(L)'
;MKNYLLPGKDLLCKVMTAAFLFLTTALYYGQLEKTYISSQTNQIFGVCVLCGVNNPQNVVGSNENDYATLKIPIGVSGRIEQNFIFPKLSPGFRKIVMGIETPNVSIKEQAKREIYIETFNGNVSNGDRQRLNVSMLKPGPNPQKGTIEFTSPKRFDKVHISVYSGLIGLGEEMRIYYMAHLPAPFTTCGNPPLDPQHYYPFDGNEKDLISDHDFFSKSEIDSHQNLVCGEAIYGGVNVGQLHSDYLPYKSAKTIAFWVSMDNAPMATDGIPEFLVKHNEIDINGKKWETGSYVIDVHGYNELGPVRQPVETTSITPDELTHITLVYNEDQYGNRTVCLYKNGVPANNIVPCKAFKYEYQQSDVTILDINLQQSKMDELIIYDRALTSDEVKTLSCSYGILPNCNSGNTSTVAKIASAEEVFTVSPNPTTGQITLDGNILFLDADISITNTSGKEVYRSKFISKTFELPSTLPGGVYILNLQTKDKKMHSRKIILNR
;
A
#
# COMPACT_ATOMS: atom_id res chain seq x y z
N MET A 1 6.81 -12.93 -65.29
CA MET A 1 7.98 -12.51 -64.49
C MET A 1 7.73 -11.09 -63.97
N LYS A 2 7.32 -10.97 -62.70
CA LYS A 2 7.54 -9.84 -61.78
C LYS A 2 6.66 -10.07 -60.54
N ASN A 3 7.30 -10.58 -59.49
CA ASN A 3 6.72 -10.74 -58.16
C ASN A 3 6.66 -9.37 -57.47
N TYR A 4 5.50 -9.01 -56.93
CA TYR A 4 5.38 -7.93 -55.95
C TYR A 4 5.49 -8.54 -54.54
N LEU A 5 6.58 -8.22 -53.84
CA LEU A 5 6.76 -8.46 -52.41
C LEU A 5 6.21 -7.24 -51.65
N LEU A 6 5.17 -7.43 -50.82
CA LEU A 6 4.63 -6.41 -49.92
C LEU A 6 5.44 -6.37 -48.60
N PRO A 7 5.91 -5.20 -48.14
CA PRO A 7 6.68 -5.04 -46.91
C PRO A 7 5.73 -4.84 -45.72
N GLY A 8 5.25 -5.92 -45.12
CA GLY A 8 4.26 -5.83 -44.02
C GLY A 8 4.52 -6.70 -42.79
N LYS A 9 5.46 -7.64 -42.86
CA LYS A 9 5.60 -8.68 -41.82
C LYS A 9 6.50 -8.30 -40.64
N ASP A 10 7.42 -7.35 -40.82
CA ASP A 10 8.44 -7.06 -39.81
C ASP A 10 7.95 -6.08 -38.72
N LEU A 11 6.93 -5.27 -39.04
CA LEU A 11 6.31 -4.33 -38.09
C LEU A 11 5.34 -5.03 -37.13
N LEU A 12 4.61 -6.03 -37.63
CA LEU A 12 3.63 -6.80 -36.85
C LEU A 12 4.28 -7.67 -35.76
N CYS A 13 5.50 -8.17 -35.98
CA CYS A 13 6.18 -9.05 -35.03
C CYS A 13 6.73 -8.29 -33.81
N LYS A 14 7.20 -7.04 -34.00
CA LYS A 14 7.70 -6.18 -32.92
C LYS A 14 6.58 -5.65 -32.01
N VAL A 15 5.38 -5.42 -32.56
CA VAL A 15 4.20 -4.99 -31.79
C VAL A 15 3.68 -6.12 -30.88
N MET A 16 3.72 -7.37 -31.36
CA MET A 16 3.23 -8.54 -30.61
C MET A 16 4.15 -8.92 -29.43
N THR A 17 5.46 -8.75 -29.56
CA THR A 17 6.42 -9.05 -28.48
C THR A 17 6.41 -8.00 -27.37
N ALA A 18 6.21 -6.72 -27.71
CA ALA A 18 6.00 -5.67 -26.71
C ALA A 18 4.67 -5.86 -25.95
N ALA A 19 3.58 -6.21 -26.64
CA ALA A 19 2.28 -6.46 -26.02
C ALA A 19 2.31 -7.61 -24.99
N PHE A 20 3.10 -8.67 -25.25
CA PHE A 20 3.23 -9.82 -24.35
C PHE A 20 4.02 -9.48 -23.07
N LEU A 21 5.05 -8.63 -23.17
CA LEU A 21 5.84 -8.14 -22.02
C LEU A 21 5.02 -7.18 -21.13
N PHE A 22 4.08 -6.41 -21.69
CA PHE A 22 3.16 -5.55 -20.92
C PHE A 22 2.04 -6.34 -20.22
N LEU A 23 1.62 -7.49 -20.76
CA LEU A 23 0.57 -8.33 -20.17
C LEU A 23 1.05 -9.10 -18.92
N THR A 24 2.34 -9.45 -18.83
CA THR A 24 2.88 -10.17 -17.67
C THR A 24 3.14 -9.27 -16.46
N THR A 25 3.38 -7.97 -16.66
CA THR A 25 3.60 -7.01 -15.56
C THR A 25 2.28 -6.47 -14.99
N ALA A 26 1.22 -6.39 -15.80
CA ALA A 26 -0.09 -5.89 -15.36
C ALA A 26 -0.86 -6.85 -14.43
N LEU A 27 -0.56 -8.15 -14.45
CA LEU A 27 -1.19 -9.13 -13.54
C LEU A 27 -0.59 -9.12 -12.12
N TYR A 28 0.50 -8.39 -11.87
CA TYR A 28 1.14 -8.34 -10.54
C TYR A 28 0.61 -7.24 -9.61
N TYR A 29 -0.15 -6.25 -10.10
CA TYR A 29 -0.48 -5.05 -9.32
C TYR A 29 -1.98 -4.86 -8.99
N GLY A 30 -2.81 -5.89 -9.14
CA GLY A 30 -4.27 -5.77 -9.04
C GLY A 30 -4.97 -6.36 -7.81
N GLN A 31 -4.27 -7.05 -6.90
CA GLN A 31 -4.82 -7.45 -5.60
C GLN A 31 -4.06 -6.71 -4.51
N LEU A 32 -4.81 -6.06 -3.60
CA LEU A 32 -4.29 -5.66 -2.29
C LEU A 32 -3.88 -6.95 -1.56
N GLU A 33 -2.66 -7.42 -1.82
CA GLU A 33 -2.21 -8.73 -1.36
C GLU A 33 -2.15 -8.73 0.17
N LYS A 34 -2.94 -9.60 0.80
CA LYS A 34 -2.84 -9.87 2.23
C LYS A 34 -1.44 -10.44 2.48
N THR A 35 -0.67 -9.75 3.30
CA THR A 35 0.58 -10.32 3.81
C THR A 35 0.25 -11.07 5.09
N TYR A 36 0.47 -12.39 5.06
CA TYR A 36 0.25 -13.26 6.22
C TYR A 36 1.51 -13.36 7.08
N ILE A 37 1.31 -13.75 8.32
CA ILE A 37 2.43 -14.01 9.24
C ILE A 37 3.22 -15.24 8.77
N SER A 38 4.53 -15.22 9.03
CA SER A 38 5.47 -16.28 8.69
C SER A 38 5.85 -17.15 9.87
N SER A 39 5.63 -16.67 11.10
CA SER A 39 5.85 -17.43 12.32
C SER A 39 5.04 -16.89 13.49
N GLN A 40 4.95 -17.67 14.55
CA GLN A 40 4.37 -17.25 15.82
C GLN A 40 5.11 -17.86 17.01
N THR A 41 5.03 -17.19 18.16
CA THR A 41 5.50 -17.71 19.45
C THR A 41 4.44 -17.42 20.50
N ASN A 42 4.30 -18.27 21.51
CA ASN A 42 3.38 -18.03 22.62
C ASN A 42 4.02 -18.38 23.96
N GLN A 43 3.54 -17.72 25.02
CA GLN A 43 3.97 -17.93 26.40
C GLN A 43 2.77 -17.81 27.34
N ILE A 44 2.82 -18.55 28.44
CA ILE A 44 1.79 -18.54 29.48
C ILE A 44 2.43 -17.96 30.75
N PHE A 45 1.77 -16.99 31.36
CA PHE A 45 2.21 -16.35 32.60
C PHE A 45 1.17 -16.51 33.71
N GLY A 46 1.63 -16.37 34.96
CA GLY A 46 0.79 -16.48 36.16
C GLY A 46 0.39 -17.91 36.51
N VAL A 47 -0.48 -18.05 37.51
CA VAL A 47 -1.02 -19.35 37.90
C VAL A 47 -2.30 -19.59 37.11
N CYS A 48 -2.21 -20.34 36.01
CA CYS A 48 -3.36 -20.72 35.20
C CYS A 48 -3.43 -22.24 34.98
N VAL A 49 -4.47 -22.84 35.54
CA VAL A 49 -4.75 -24.27 35.41
C VAL A 49 -5.49 -24.50 34.09
N LEU A 50 -5.02 -25.45 33.27
CA LEU A 50 -5.54 -25.74 31.93
C LEU A 50 -5.40 -24.61 30.90
N CYS A 51 -4.57 -23.59 31.18
CA CYS A 51 -4.17 -22.67 30.12
C CYS A 51 -3.33 -23.39 29.06
N GLY A 52 -3.56 -23.05 27.80
CA GLY A 52 -2.79 -23.64 26.71
C GLY A 52 -3.08 -23.00 25.36
N VAL A 53 -2.13 -23.16 24.44
CA VAL A 53 -2.32 -22.87 23.02
C VAL A 53 -2.21 -24.18 22.25
N ASN A 54 -3.33 -24.67 21.73
CA ASN A 54 -3.35 -25.88 20.90
C ASN A 54 -3.17 -25.50 19.42
N ASN A 55 -2.40 -26.33 18.69
CA ASN A 55 -2.11 -26.17 17.27
C ASN A 55 -1.66 -24.75 16.87
N PRO A 56 -0.69 -24.15 17.59
CA PRO A 56 -0.34 -22.74 17.40
C PRO A 56 0.28 -22.45 16.02
N GLN A 57 0.73 -23.47 15.27
CA GLN A 57 1.25 -23.29 13.90
C GLN A 57 0.15 -23.12 12.85
N ASN A 58 -1.11 -23.47 13.16
CA ASN A 58 -2.22 -23.34 12.22
C ASN A 58 -2.58 -21.88 11.89
N VAL A 59 -2.07 -20.89 12.63
CA VAL A 59 -2.28 -19.48 12.28
C VAL A 59 -1.27 -18.96 11.25
N VAL A 60 -0.25 -19.76 10.91
CA VAL A 60 0.86 -19.34 10.04
C VAL A 60 0.53 -19.60 8.57
N GLY A 61 0.79 -18.60 7.73
CA GLY A 61 0.54 -18.68 6.29
C GLY A 61 -0.87 -18.27 5.90
N SER A 62 -1.24 -18.60 4.65
CA SER A 62 -2.46 -18.10 3.99
C SER A 62 -3.69 -18.98 4.16
N ASN A 63 -3.61 -20.05 4.95
CA ASN A 63 -4.78 -20.86 5.26
C ASN A 63 -5.65 -20.14 6.30
N GLU A 64 -6.87 -19.76 5.91
CA GLU A 64 -7.82 -19.07 6.81
C GLU A 64 -8.86 -20.04 7.41
N ASN A 65 -8.68 -21.36 7.24
CA ASN A 65 -9.65 -22.39 7.61
C ASN A 65 -9.21 -23.29 8.77
N ASP A 66 -7.92 -23.45 9.00
CA ASP A 66 -7.37 -24.04 10.22
C ASP A 66 -7.26 -22.98 11.32
N TYR A 67 -7.07 -23.43 12.55
CA TYR A 67 -7.00 -22.53 13.69
C TYR A 67 -6.11 -23.05 14.80
N ALA A 68 -5.52 -22.11 15.53
CA ALA A 68 -5.00 -22.30 16.86
C ALA A 68 -6.12 -22.09 17.89
N THR A 69 -6.04 -22.76 19.03
CA THR A 69 -7.01 -22.62 20.12
C THR A 69 -6.33 -22.12 21.37
N LEU A 70 -6.70 -20.93 21.84
CA LEU A 70 -6.28 -20.37 23.11
C LEU A 70 -7.30 -20.76 24.17
N LYS A 71 -6.86 -21.53 25.17
CA LYS A 71 -7.66 -21.93 26.33
C LYS A 71 -7.16 -21.15 27.52
N ILE A 72 -8.03 -20.32 28.10
CA ILE A 72 -7.72 -19.50 29.26
C ILE A 72 -8.96 -19.45 30.14
N PRO A 73 -9.21 -20.51 30.92
CA PRO A 73 -10.40 -20.60 31.77
C PRO A 73 -10.27 -19.62 32.94
N ILE A 74 -9.69 -20.06 34.06
CA ILE A 74 -9.55 -19.27 35.28
C ILE A 74 -8.12 -19.37 35.77
N GLY A 75 -7.53 -18.24 36.14
CA GLY A 75 -6.19 -18.18 36.71
C GLY A 75 -6.02 -16.95 37.61
N VAL A 76 -5.09 -17.03 38.55
CA VAL A 76 -4.69 -15.86 39.36
C VAL A 76 -3.57 -15.17 38.60
N SER A 77 -3.87 -13.97 38.08
CA SER A 77 -2.98 -13.23 37.17
C SER A 77 -2.55 -14.05 35.95
N GLY A 78 -3.38 -15.01 35.54
CA GLY A 78 -3.12 -15.88 34.41
C GLY A 78 -3.27 -15.14 33.09
N ARG A 79 -2.32 -15.27 32.17
CA ARG A 79 -2.47 -14.73 30.82
C ARG A 79 -1.70 -15.56 29.79
N ILE A 80 -2.18 -15.54 28.55
CA ILE A 80 -1.44 -16.03 27.40
C ILE A 80 -1.00 -14.83 26.58
N GLU A 81 0.27 -14.82 26.23
CA GLU A 81 0.85 -13.88 25.29
C GLU A 81 1.19 -14.63 24.00
N GLN A 82 0.88 -14.03 22.85
CA GLN A 82 1.22 -14.58 21.53
C GLN A 82 1.77 -13.48 20.63
N ASN A 83 2.92 -13.74 20.03
CA ASN A 83 3.52 -12.91 18.99
C ASN A 83 3.21 -13.50 17.62
N PHE A 84 2.76 -12.66 16.72
CA PHE A 84 2.47 -12.96 15.32
C PHE A 84 3.46 -12.18 14.47
N ILE A 85 4.33 -12.87 13.73
CA ILE A 85 5.52 -12.27 13.12
C ILE A 85 5.40 -12.32 11.59
N PHE A 86 5.43 -11.16 10.95
CA PHE A 86 5.41 -10.98 9.50
C PHE A 86 6.79 -11.25 8.89
N PRO A 87 6.85 -11.72 7.63
CA PRO A 87 8.11 -12.10 6.98
C PRO A 87 9.07 -10.92 6.71
N LYS A 88 8.54 -9.70 6.69
CA LYS A 88 9.28 -8.46 6.42
C LYS A 88 8.73 -7.34 7.29
N LEU A 89 9.53 -6.30 7.51
CA LEU A 89 9.07 -5.06 8.11
C LEU A 89 7.98 -4.44 7.24
N SER A 90 6.76 -4.44 7.77
CA SER A 90 5.60 -3.89 7.10
C SER A 90 5.60 -2.37 7.19
N PRO A 91 5.05 -1.71 6.16
CA PRO A 91 4.84 -0.27 6.17
C PRO A 91 3.90 0.16 7.31
N GLY A 92 3.90 1.46 7.61
CA GLY A 92 2.81 2.09 8.36
C GLY A 92 1.48 2.04 7.59
N PHE A 93 0.41 2.42 8.28
CA PHE A 93 -0.96 2.48 7.74
C PHE A 93 -1.42 1.19 7.07
N ARG A 94 -1.14 0.07 7.73
CA ARG A 94 -1.70 -1.23 7.33
C ARG A 94 -2.86 -1.60 8.23
N LYS A 95 -3.95 -2.04 7.61
CA LYS A 95 -5.07 -2.66 8.30
C LYS A 95 -4.65 -4.07 8.64
N ILE A 96 -4.59 -4.37 9.93
CA ILE A 96 -4.36 -5.71 10.45
C ILE A 96 -5.72 -6.36 10.67
N VAL A 97 -5.82 -7.61 10.24
CA VAL A 97 -7.03 -8.44 10.34
C VAL A 97 -6.65 -9.77 10.96
N MET A 98 -7.29 -10.11 12.07
CA MET A 98 -7.21 -11.42 12.70
C MET A 98 -8.56 -12.12 12.61
N GLY A 99 -8.60 -13.28 11.96
CA GLY A 99 -9.78 -14.14 11.97
C GLY A 99 -9.93 -14.86 13.30
N ILE A 100 -11.07 -14.70 13.98
CA ILE A 100 -11.34 -15.33 15.28
C ILE A 100 -12.68 -16.05 15.31
N GLU A 101 -12.78 -17.01 16.23
CA GLU A 101 -14.05 -17.59 16.66
C GLU A 101 -14.05 -17.82 18.17
N THR A 102 -15.20 -17.61 18.79
CA THR A 102 -15.41 -17.79 20.22
C THR A 102 -16.57 -18.76 20.42
N PRO A 103 -16.30 -20.03 20.77
CA PRO A 103 -17.37 -21.01 20.95
C PRO A 103 -18.42 -20.53 21.96
N ASN A 104 -19.70 -20.68 21.60
CA ASN A 104 -20.87 -20.39 22.43
C ASN A 104 -21.11 -18.91 22.81
N VAL A 105 -20.22 -17.99 22.46
CA VAL A 105 -20.38 -16.55 22.73
C VAL A 105 -20.13 -15.74 21.47
N SER A 106 -20.83 -14.61 21.34
CA SER A 106 -20.56 -13.67 20.23
C SER A 106 -19.14 -13.11 20.36
N ILE A 107 -18.45 -12.89 19.23
CA ILE A 107 -17.13 -12.28 19.26
C ILE A 107 -17.15 -10.89 19.91
N LYS A 108 -18.30 -10.17 19.84
CA LYS A 108 -18.47 -8.85 20.47
C LYS A 108 -18.30 -8.89 21.99
N GLU A 109 -18.58 -10.04 22.62
CA GLU A 109 -18.41 -10.22 24.06
C GLU A 109 -16.93 -10.23 24.47
N GLN A 110 -16.00 -10.46 23.54
CA GLN A 110 -14.57 -10.42 23.83
C GLN A 110 -14.08 -9.01 24.22
N ALA A 111 -14.80 -7.94 23.83
CA ALA A 111 -14.50 -6.58 24.28
C ALA A 111 -14.67 -6.40 25.80
N LYS A 112 -15.43 -7.29 26.47
CA LYS A 112 -15.59 -7.26 27.94
C LYS A 112 -14.39 -7.90 28.66
N ARG A 113 -13.56 -8.67 27.95
CA ARG A 113 -12.35 -9.31 28.51
C ARG A 113 -11.16 -8.35 28.50
N GLU A 114 -10.14 -8.70 29.26
CA GLU A 114 -8.85 -8.03 29.25
C GLU A 114 -7.98 -8.64 28.14
N ILE A 115 -8.21 -8.18 26.90
CA ILE A 115 -7.42 -8.54 25.73
C ILE A 115 -6.74 -7.28 25.24
N TYR A 116 -5.42 -7.34 25.08
CA TYR A 116 -4.60 -6.23 24.59
C TYR A 116 -3.90 -6.64 23.30
N ILE A 117 -3.76 -5.66 22.42
CA ILE A 117 -2.99 -5.78 21.19
C ILE A 117 -1.96 -4.65 21.12
N GLU A 118 -0.82 -4.91 20.50
CA GLU A 118 0.27 -3.93 20.33
C GLU A 118 1.12 -4.31 19.13
N THR A 119 1.66 -3.33 18.40
CA THR A 119 2.57 -3.57 17.28
C THR A 119 4.03 -3.26 17.65
N PHE A 120 4.94 -3.95 16.98
CA PHE A 120 6.37 -3.88 17.25
C PHE A 120 7.16 -3.79 15.95
N ASN A 121 8.28 -3.08 16.01
CA ASN A 121 9.36 -3.13 15.02
C ASN A 121 10.54 -3.89 15.63
N GLY A 122 10.66 -5.17 15.29
CA GLY A 122 11.56 -6.11 15.93
C GLY A 122 11.23 -6.29 17.41
N ASN A 123 12.11 -5.82 18.29
CA ASN A 123 11.93 -5.87 19.74
C ASN A 123 11.50 -4.54 20.37
N VAL A 124 11.31 -3.50 19.55
CA VAL A 124 10.88 -2.17 20.01
C VAL A 124 9.36 -2.07 19.86
N SER A 125 8.68 -1.70 20.94
CA SER A 125 7.24 -1.42 20.93
C SER A 125 6.97 -0.12 20.18
N ASN A 126 5.87 -0.07 19.42
CA ASN A 126 5.38 1.16 18.79
C ASN A 126 4.61 2.08 19.77
N GLY A 127 4.47 1.69 21.03
CA GLY A 127 3.74 2.44 22.05
C GLY A 127 2.23 2.49 21.82
N ASP A 128 1.70 1.64 20.94
CA ASP A 128 0.31 1.65 20.46
C ASP A 128 -0.57 0.59 21.14
N ARG A 129 -0.17 0.15 22.34
CA ARG A 129 -0.91 -0.86 23.11
C ARG A 129 -2.32 -0.38 23.40
N GLN A 130 -3.30 -1.14 22.92
CA GLN A 130 -4.72 -0.83 23.12
C GLN A 130 -5.48 -2.07 23.60
N ARG A 131 -6.50 -1.84 24.43
CA ARG A 131 -7.44 -2.89 24.83
C ARG A 131 -8.43 -3.13 23.69
N LEU A 132 -8.71 -4.40 23.39
CA LEU A 132 -9.73 -4.80 22.44
C LEU A 132 -11.08 -4.17 22.83
N ASN A 133 -11.68 -3.47 21.87
CA ASN A 133 -12.96 -2.80 22.03
C ASN A 133 -13.98 -3.27 20.99
N VAL A 134 -15.24 -2.85 21.12
CA VAL A 134 -16.33 -3.29 20.23
C VAL A 134 -16.15 -2.79 18.79
N SER A 135 -15.52 -1.64 18.55
CA SER A 135 -15.36 -1.09 17.20
C SER A 135 -14.37 -1.89 16.36
N MET A 136 -13.41 -2.56 17.00
CA MET A 136 -12.45 -3.47 16.37
C MET A 136 -13.06 -4.83 15.97
N LEU A 137 -14.17 -5.23 16.58
CA LEU A 137 -14.78 -6.55 16.39
C LEU A 137 -15.83 -6.49 15.27
N LYS A 138 -15.59 -7.22 14.18
CA LYS A 138 -16.50 -7.32 13.01
C LYS A 138 -17.10 -8.74 12.93
N PRO A 139 -18.34 -8.96 13.41
CA PRO A 139 -18.97 -10.27 13.31
C PRO A 139 -19.24 -10.64 11.86
N GLY A 140 -19.02 -11.91 11.53
CA GLY A 140 -19.50 -12.50 10.29
C GLY A 140 -20.98 -12.92 10.38
N PRO A 141 -21.46 -13.69 9.39
CA PRO A 141 -22.82 -14.25 9.40
C PRO A 141 -23.11 -15.11 10.65
N ASN A 142 -22.10 -15.83 11.13
CA ASN A 142 -22.15 -16.46 12.45
C ASN A 142 -21.63 -15.44 13.49
N PRO A 143 -22.42 -15.00 14.48
CA PRO A 143 -21.98 -14.02 15.47
C PRO A 143 -20.80 -14.51 16.34
N GLN A 144 -20.56 -15.82 16.39
CA GLN A 144 -19.43 -16.42 17.10
C GLN A 144 -18.13 -16.40 16.29
N LYS A 145 -18.17 -16.06 15.00
CA LYS A 145 -17.01 -16.00 14.11
C LYS A 145 -16.92 -14.64 13.42
N GLY A 146 -15.72 -14.11 13.26
CA GLY A 146 -15.51 -12.86 12.53
C GLY A 146 -14.07 -12.41 12.64
N THR A 147 -13.85 -11.09 12.66
CA THR A 147 -12.49 -10.53 12.68
C THR A 147 -12.29 -9.52 13.80
N ILE A 148 -11.06 -9.47 14.30
CA ILE A 148 -10.51 -8.30 14.99
C ILE A 148 -9.77 -7.48 13.93
N GLU A 149 -10.12 -6.21 13.81
CA GLU A 149 -9.55 -5.29 12.82
C GLU A 149 -9.09 -3.99 13.46
N PHE A 150 -7.88 -3.56 13.12
CA PHE A 150 -7.32 -2.26 13.51
C PHE A 150 -6.27 -1.83 12.49
N THR A 151 -5.91 -0.55 12.48
CA THR A 151 -4.86 -0.02 11.60
C THR A 151 -3.67 0.38 12.47
N SER A 152 -2.47 -0.07 12.10
CA SER A 152 -1.25 0.44 12.70
C SER A 152 -0.73 1.60 11.84
N PRO A 153 -0.56 2.83 12.38
CA PRO A 153 0.01 3.95 11.65
C PRO A 153 1.53 3.84 11.49
N LYS A 154 2.19 3.08 12.37
CA LYS A 154 3.66 2.92 12.41
C LYS A 154 4.09 1.64 11.68
N ARG A 155 5.34 1.58 11.25
CA ARG A 155 5.93 0.36 10.66
C ARG A 155 5.97 -0.75 11.72
N PHE A 156 5.72 -1.99 11.32
CA PHE A 156 5.74 -3.13 12.24
C PHE A 156 6.12 -4.41 11.51
N ASP A 157 6.76 -5.34 12.20
CA ASP A 157 6.97 -6.72 11.73
C ASP A 157 6.30 -7.75 12.66
N LYS A 158 5.73 -7.28 13.78
CA LYS A 158 5.15 -8.15 14.79
C LYS A 158 3.93 -7.50 15.43
N VAL A 159 2.90 -8.32 15.64
CA VAL A 159 1.75 -7.99 16.48
C VAL A 159 1.79 -8.89 17.71
N HIS A 160 1.77 -8.26 18.88
CA HIS A 160 1.69 -8.94 20.16
C HIS A 160 0.26 -8.89 20.67
N ILE A 161 -0.25 -10.03 21.15
CA ILE A 161 -1.54 -10.11 21.81
C ILE A 161 -1.34 -10.67 23.22
N SER A 162 -1.95 -10.02 24.20
CA SER A 162 -2.04 -10.52 25.58
C SER A 162 -3.50 -10.76 25.93
N VAL A 163 -3.88 -12.01 26.23
CA VAL A 163 -5.22 -12.40 26.67
C VAL A 163 -5.13 -12.82 28.13
N TYR A 164 -5.75 -12.04 29.01
CA TYR A 164 -5.80 -12.35 30.44
C TYR A 164 -6.96 -13.31 30.76
N SER A 165 -6.81 -14.05 31.86
CA SER A 165 -7.87 -14.90 32.40
C SER A 165 -9.15 -14.11 32.62
N GLY A 166 -10.24 -14.57 32.01
CA GLY A 166 -11.49 -13.84 31.95
C GLY A 166 -12.45 -14.16 33.08
N LEU A 167 -13.57 -13.43 33.09
CA LEU A 167 -14.76 -13.81 33.86
C LEU A 167 -15.38 -15.09 33.27
N ILE A 168 -15.88 -15.96 34.16
CA ILE A 168 -16.61 -17.18 33.80
C ILE A 168 -17.77 -16.82 32.85
N GLY A 169 -17.90 -17.58 31.75
CA GLY A 169 -19.00 -17.42 30.79
C GLY A 169 -18.75 -16.48 29.60
N LEU A 170 -17.55 -15.89 29.46
CA LEU A 170 -17.20 -14.98 28.35
C LEU A 170 -16.34 -15.65 27.25
N GLY A 171 -16.46 -16.97 27.07
CA GLY A 171 -15.67 -17.73 26.10
C GLY A 171 -14.27 -18.04 26.62
N GLU A 172 -14.15 -19.11 27.41
CA GLU A 172 -12.88 -19.63 27.95
C GLU A 172 -11.93 -20.15 26.86
N GLU A 173 -12.47 -20.34 25.66
CA GLU A 173 -11.77 -20.72 24.45
C GLU A 173 -11.89 -19.59 23.40
N MET A 174 -10.77 -19.24 22.78
CA MET A 174 -10.73 -18.38 21.60
C MET A 174 -9.93 -19.08 20.50
N ARG A 175 -10.53 -19.24 19.33
CA ARG A 175 -9.87 -19.79 18.15
C ARG A 175 -9.35 -18.65 17.30
N ILE A 176 -8.12 -18.77 16.84
CA ILE A 176 -7.49 -17.82 15.92
C ILE A 176 -7.22 -18.58 14.64
N TYR A 177 -7.78 -18.11 13.53
CA TYR A 177 -7.64 -18.75 12.23
C TYR A 177 -6.41 -18.24 11.48
N TYR A 178 -6.25 -16.93 11.42
CA TYR A 178 -5.14 -16.30 10.71
C TYR A 178 -4.88 -14.91 11.27
N MET A 179 -3.70 -14.38 10.94
CA MET A 179 -3.44 -12.95 10.98
C MET A 179 -2.80 -12.51 9.66
N ALA A 180 -3.34 -11.43 9.10
CA ALA A 180 -2.79 -10.78 7.93
C ALA A 180 -2.84 -9.26 8.09
N HIS A 181 -2.03 -8.56 7.31
CA HIS A 181 -2.25 -7.14 7.06
C HIS A 181 -2.47 -6.88 5.58
N LEU A 182 -3.17 -5.81 5.28
CA LEU A 182 -3.42 -5.29 3.93
C LEU A 182 -3.23 -3.77 3.94
N PRO A 183 -2.98 -3.14 2.78
CA PRO A 183 -2.97 -1.68 2.71
C PRO A 183 -4.30 -1.12 3.23
N ALA A 184 -4.26 -0.17 4.17
CA ALA A 184 -5.43 0.60 4.58
C ALA A 184 -5.45 1.94 3.83
N PRO A 185 -6.61 2.59 3.64
CA PRO A 185 -6.71 4.00 3.31
C PRO A 185 -5.73 4.83 4.15
N PHE A 186 -4.74 5.44 3.51
CA PHE A 186 -3.72 6.31 4.09
C PHE A 186 -4.20 7.76 4.09
N THR A 187 -4.94 8.16 3.05
CA THR A 187 -5.59 9.47 2.92
C THR A 187 -7.09 9.31 2.70
N THR A 188 -7.83 10.42 2.74
CA THR A 188 -9.27 10.45 2.43
C THR A 188 -9.59 10.18 0.96
N CYS A 189 -8.61 10.34 0.06
CA CYS A 189 -8.74 10.21 -1.39
C CYS A 189 -8.03 8.98 -1.98
N GLY A 190 -7.23 8.24 -1.19
CA GLY A 190 -6.55 7.05 -1.69
C GLY A 190 -5.39 6.55 -0.84
N ASN A 191 -4.54 5.74 -1.47
CA ASN A 191 -3.33 5.15 -0.88
C ASN A 191 -2.11 5.54 -1.69
N PRO A 192 -1.49 6.70 -1.45
CA PRO A 192 -0.13 6.92 -1.90
C PRO A 192 0.75 5.80 -1.34
N PRO A 193 1.48 5.07 -2.19
CA PRO A 193 2.34 3.99 -1.72
C PRO A 193 3.57 4.55 -0.97
N LEU A 194 4.47 3.65 -0.56
CA LEU A 194 5.93 3.86 -0.47
C LEU A 194 6.57 3.98 0.93
N ASP A 195 5.81 3.77 2.00
CA ASP A 195 6.30 3.73 3.38
C ASP A 195 6.91 5.07 3.81
N PRO A 196 6.12 6.16 3.80
CA PRO A 196 6.62 7.46 4.21
C PRO A 196 7.12 7.46 5.65
N GLN A 197 8.08 8.34 5.90
CA GLN A 197 8.61 8.62 7.22
C GLN A 197 7.73 9.64 7.95
N HIS A 198 7.24 10.65 7.23
CA HIS A 198 6.33 11.69 7.75
C HIS A 198 5.20 11.97 6.75
N TYR A 199 4.01 12.27 7.26
CA TYR A 199 2.87 12.64 6.44
C TYR A 199 1.97 13.67 7.12
N TYR A 200 1.78 14.77 6.42
CA TYR A 200 1.01 15.93 6.82
C TYR A 200 -0.13 16.15 5.81
N PRO A 201 -1.36 15.72 6.14
CA PRO A 201 -2.52 15.92 5.26
C PRO A 201 -2.98 17.37 5.23
N PHE A 202 -2.68 18.16 6.27
CA PHE A 202 -3.21 19.53 6.43
C PHE A 202 -4.75 19.64 6.52
N ASP A 203 -5.40 18.54 6.92
CA ASP A 203 -6.84 18.42 7.20
C ASP A 203 -7.27 19.19 8.47
N GLY A 204 -7.13 20.51 8.46
CA GLY A 204 -7.52 21.42 9.55
C GLY A 204 -6.58 21.42 10.76
N ASN A 205 -5.40 20.78 10.64
CA ASN A 205 -4.32 20.82 11.63
C ASN A 205 -2.96 20.49 11.00
N GLU A 206 -1.90 20.75 11.74
CA GLU A 206 -0.50 20.66 11.30
C GLU A 206 0.20 19.35 11.76
N LYS A 207 -0.56 18.29 12.06
CA LYS A 207 -0.01 17.07 12.68
C LYS A 207 0.64 16.10 11.69
N ASP A 208 1.71 15.45 12.16
CA ASP A 208 2.28 14.28 11.49
C ASP A 208 1.47 13.02 11.87
N LEU A 209 0.89 12.34 10.89
CA LEU A 209 0.11 11.14 11.15
C LEU A 209 0.97 9.87 11.36
N ILE A 210 2.29 9.91 11.07
CA ILE A 210 3.16 8.72 11.12
C ILE A 210 4.05 8.69 12.36
N SER A 211 4.79 9.77 12.59
CA SER A 211 5.92 9.72 13.53
C SER A 211 5.87 10.76 14.65
N ASP A 212 4.72 11.43 14.80
CA ASP A 212 4.46 12.39 15.88
C ASP A 212 5.43 13.59 15.88
N HIS A 213 5.94 14.00 14.71
CA HIS A 213 6.75 15.20 14.51
C HIS A 213 5.93 16.32 13.86
N ASP A 214 5.11 17.00 14.66
CA ASP A 214 4.13 17.99 14.20
C ASP A 214 4.78 19.27 13.66
N PHE A 215 4.02 20.04 12.88
CA PHE A 215 4.34 21.42 12.54
C PHE A 215 3.70 22.41 13.51
N PHE A 216 4.32 23.58 13.64
CA PHE A 216 3.82 24.69 14.45
C PHE A 216 3.81 25.99 13.64
N SER A 217 2.71 26.71 13.73
CA SER A 217 2.51 27.99 13.03
C SER A 217 3.28 29.12 13.73
N LYS A 218 4.18 29.77 12.99
CA LYS A 218 4.91 30.98 13.41
C LYS A 218 4.13 32.26 13.09
N SER A 219 3.28 32.23 12.07
CA SER A 219 2.38 33.31 11.68
C SER A 219 1.02 32.75 11.24
N GLU A 220 0.08 33.63 10.90
CA GLU A 220 -1.26 33.26 10.46
C GLU A 220 -1.22 32.42 9.18
N ILE A 221 -1.83 31.23 9.23
CA ILE A 221 -2.02 30.33 8.11
C ILE A 221 -3.49 29.92 8.10
N ASP A 222 -4.12 30.02 6.94
CA ASP A 222 -5.55 29.74 6.80
C ASP A 222 -5.77 28.30 6.35
N SER A 223 -6.91 27.73 6.73
CA SER A 223 -7.42 26.50 6.14
C SER A 223 -8.12 26.81 4.81
N HIS A 224 -7.85 26.02 3.78
CA HIS A 224 -8.56 26.07 2.50
C HIS A 224 -9.24 24.74 2.22
N GLN A 225 -10.52 24.76 1.87
CA GLN A 225 -11.26 23.53 1.66
C GLN A 225 -10.96 22.88 0.32
N ASN A 226 -10.82 21.55 0.33
CA ASN A 226 -10.84 20.63 -0.80
C ASN A 226 -9.85 20.97 -1.92
N LEU A 227 -8.55 21.08 -1.58
CA LEU A 227 -7.52 21.24 -2.60
C LEU A 227 -7.22 19.91 -3.31
N VAL A 228 -6.79 18.90 -2.56
CA VAL A 228 -6.54 17.53 -3.06
C VAL A 228 -7.45 16.57 -2.32
N CYS A 229 -7.33 16.51 -0.99
CA CYS A 229 -7.96 15.52 -0.14
C CYS A 229 -8.34 16.18 1.18
N GLY A 230 -9.62 16.50 1.39
CA GLY A 230 -10.06 17.16 2.63
C GLY A 230 -9.71 18.64 2.66
N GLU A 231 -8.97 19.13 3.66
CA GLU A 231 -8.55 20.55 3.76
C GLU A 231 -7.05 20.71 3.50
N ALA A 232 -6.63 21.92 3.15
CA ALA A 232 -5.26 22.28 2.83
C ALA A 232 -4.86 23.54 3.60
N ILE A 233 -3.55 23.81 3.68
CA ILE A 233 -3.05 25.08 4.20
C ILE A 233 -2.97 26.14 3.09
N TYR A 234 -3.28 27.38 3.44
CA TYR A 234 -3.23 28.54 2.58
C TYR A 234 -2.47 29.69 3.24
N GLY A 235 -1.44 30.17 2.56
CA GLY A 235 -0.82 31.45 2.88
C GLY A 235 -1.57 32.56 2.16
N GLY A 236 -2.16 33.49 2.90
CA GLY A 236 -2.90 34.63 2.35
C GLY A 236 -1.99 35.70 1.73
N VAL A 237 -2.41 36.96 1.85
CA VAL A 237 -1.62 38.11 1.35
C VAL A 237 -0.33 38.30 2.14
N ASN A 238 -0.36 38.00 3.44
CA ASN A 238 0.83 37.95 4.28
C ASN A 238 1.45 36.54 4.23
N VAL A 239 2.75 36.44 4.53
CA VAL A 239 3.44 35.15 4.56
C VAL A 239 2.95 34.34 5.76
N GLY A 240 2.31 33.22 5.49
CA GLY A 240 2.01 32.18 6.46
C GLY A 240 3.24 31.28 6.65
N GLN A 241 3.63 31.02 7.90
CA GLN A 241 4.88 30.33 8.22
C GLN A 241 4.61 29.14 9.14
N LEU A 242 5.06 27.96 8.73
CA LEU A 242 5.10 26.75 9.55
C LEU A 242 6.55 26.33 9.80
N HIS A 243 6.76 25.66 10.92
CA HIS A 243 8.04 25.05 11.26
C HIS A 243 7.82 23.70 11.93
N SER A 244 8.52 22.68 11.47
CA SER A 244 8.35 21.34 12.04
C SER A 244 8.95 21.24 13.44
N ASP A 245 8.64 20.17 14.16
CA ASP A 245 9.55 19.63 15.16
C ASP A 245 10.88 19.22 14.53
N TYR A 246 11.85 18.91 15.38
CA TYR A 246 13.14 18.36 14.99
C TYR A 246 12.99 17.05 14.20
N LEU A 247 13.18 17.10 12.89
CA LEU A 247 13.14 15.94 12.00
C LEU A 247 14.51 15.25 11.95
N PRO A 248 14.58 13.91 12.02
CA PRO A 248 15.83 13.17 11.84
C PRO A 248 16.36 13.39 10.41
N TYR A 249 17.41 14.19 10.31
CA TYR A 249 17.79 14.87 9.07
C TYR A 249 18.50 13.98 8.06
N LYS A 250 19.26 12.98 8.53
CA LYS A 250 20.02 12.06 7.65
C LYS A 250 19.14 11.14 6.81
N SER A 251 17.85 11.06 7.08
CA SER A 251 16.95 10.13 6.40
C SER A 251 16.17 10.77 5.26
N ALA A 252 15.75 12.03 5.32
CA ALA A 252 14.86 12.61 4.30
C ALA A 252 15.49 12.64 2.89
N LYS A 253 15.07 11.72 2.03
CA LYS A 253 15.59 11.55 0.68
C LYS A 253 14.56 11.81 -0.39
N THR A 254 13.28 11.85 -0.04
CA THR A 254 12.25 12.30 -0.96
C THR A 254 11.24 13.19 -0.23
N ILE A 255 10.89 14.33 -0.82
CA ILE A 255 9.83 15.23 -0.35
C ILE A 255 8.82 15.37 -1.49
N ALA A 256 7.54 15.16 -1.20
CA ALA A 256 6.46 15.30 -2.17
C ALA A 256 5.29 16.07 -1.56
N PHE A 257 4.63 16.90 -2.34
CA PHE A 257 3.46 17.66 -1.91
C PHE A 257 2.68 18.17 -3.12
N TRP A 258 1.43 18.53 -2.88
CA TRP A 258 0.60 19.25 -3.84
C TRP A 258 0.62 20.74 -3.57
N VAL A 259 0.58 21.53 -4.65
CA VAL A 259 0.64 22.98 -4.59
C VAL A 259 -0.27 23.62 -5.63
N SER A 260 -0.90 24.73 -5.28
CA SER A 260 -1.52 25.66 -6.22
C SER A 260 -1.17 27.08 -5.81
N MET A 261 -0.83 27.94 -6.77
CA MET A 261 -0.55 29.36 -6.51
C MET A 261 -1.68 30.23 -7.05
N ASP A 262 -2.05 31.27 -6.32
CA ASP A 262 -3.07 32.19 -6.78
C ASP A 262 -2.54 33.02 -7.96
N ASN A 263 -3.39 33.27 -8.94
CA ASN A 263 -3.09 34.25 -9.98
C ASN A 263 -3.34 35.69 -9.49
N ALA A 264 -2.50 36.18 -8.60
CA ALA A 264 -2.66 37.50 -7.97
C ALA A 264 -1.69 38.57 -8.53
N PRO A 265 -2.16 39.80 -8.79
CA PRO A 265 -1.29 40.94 -9.07
C PRO A 265 -0.58 41.42 -7.79
N MET A 266 0.67 41.91 -7.91
CA MET A 266 1.54 42.24 -6.77
C MET A 266 0.96 43.31 -5.82
N ALA A 267 1.23 43.12 -4.52
CA ALA A 267 1.49 44.19 -3.56
C ALA A 267 3.02 44.25 -3.30
N THR A 268 3.66 45.30 -3.83
CA THR A 268 5.04 45.81 -3.60
C THR A 268 6.19 44.80 -3.40
N ASP A 269 7.20 44.89 -4.28
CA ASP A 269 8.58 44.36 -4.22
C ASP A 269 8.80 42.92 -3.71
N GLY A 270 9.19 42.03 -4.63
CA GLY A 270 9.65 40.66 -4.33
C GLY A 270 10.00 39.88 -5.60
N ILE A 271 10.93 38.93 -5.49
CA ILE A 271 11.20 37.92 -6.53
C ILE A 271 10.15 36.81 -6.36
N PRO A 272 9.44 36.32 -7.40
CA PRO A 272 8.69 35.06 -7.34
C PRO A 272 9.67 33.98 -6.87
N GLU A 273 9.56 33.55 -5.63
CA GLU A 273 10.40 32.50 -5.07
C GLU A 273 9.48 31.32 -4.76
N PHE A 274 9.39 30.39 -5.71
CA PHE A 274 9.05 29.02 -5.39
C PHE A 274 10.37 28.29 -5.19
N LEU A 275 10.92 28.45 -3.99
CA LEU A 275 12.16 27.86 -3.57
C LEU A 275 11.88 26.57 -2.83
N VAL A 276 12.52 25.49 -3.26
CA VAL A 276 12.52 24.26 -2.48
C VAL A 276 13.95 23.87 -2.17
N LYS A 277 14.29 23.97 -0.89
CA LYS A 277 15.48 23.40 -0.29
C LYS A 277 15.06 22.14 0.47
N HIS A 278 16.04 21.46 1.04
CA HIS A 278 15.75 20.31 1.88
C HIS A 278 15.11 20.68 3.23
N ASN A 279 15.46 21.84 3.80
CA ASN A 279 15.00 22.29 5.12
C ASN A 279 14.08 23.52 5.06
N GLU A 280 13.70 23.94 3.86
CA GLU A 280 12.90 25.15 3.64
C GLU A 280 12.11 24.99 2.34
N ILE A 281 10.82 25.27 2.40
CA ILE A 281 9.92 25.31 1.24
C ILE A 281 9.26 26.69 1.25
N ASP A 282 9.69 27.57 0.35
CA ASP A 282 9.07 28.88 0.16
C ASP A 282 8.26 28.84 -1.13
N ILE A 283 6.98 29.16 -1.04
CA ILE A 283 6.08 29.22 -2.19
C ILE A 283 5.48 30.62 -2.19
N ASN A 284 6.00 31.46 -3.07
CA ASN A 284 5.53 32.82 -3.24
C ASN A 284 4.80 32.98 -4.58
N GLY A 285 3.49 33.19 -4.52
CA GLY A 285 2.62 33.42 -5.67
C GLY A 285 2.76 34.80 -6.33
N LYS A 286 3.74 35.64 -5.98
CA LYS A 286 3.94 36.97 -6.58
C LYS A 286 4.71 36.91 -7.89
N LYS A 287 4.21 37.50 -8.99
CA LYS A 287 4.89 37.56 -10.29
C LYS A 287 5.20 38.98 -10.77
N TRP A 288 6.32 39.16 -11.47
CA TRP A 288 6.61 40.36 -12.28
C TRP A 288 5.74 40.41 -13.54
N GLU A 289 5.34 41.60 -14.00
CA GLU A 289 4.42 41.83 -15.13
C GLU A 289 4.72 41.02 -16.42
N THR A 290 5.95 40.53 -16.59
CA THR A 290 6.38 39.71 -17.74
C THR A 290 7.05 38.36 -17.38
N GLY A 291 7.15 37.98 -16.10
CA GLY A 291 7.88 36.77 -15.66
C GLY A 291 7.08 35.47 -15.78
N SER A 292 7.72 34.33 -15.99
CA SER A 292 7.07 33.03 -15.76
C SER A 292 7.15 32.67 -14.27
N TYR A 293 6.18 31.91 -13.76
CA TYR A 293 6.34 31.28 -12.46
C TYR A 293 7.26 30.08 -12.62
N VAL A 294 8.36 30.06 -11.87
CA VAL A 294 9.40 29.05 -11.95
C VAL A 294 9.62 28.48 -10.56
N ILE A 295 9.76 27.16 -10.49
CA ILE A 295 10.20 26.43 -9.31
C ILE A 295 11.72 26.40 -9.36
N ASP A 296 12.35 26.98 -8.35
CA ASP A 296 13.79 27.01 -8.17
C ASP A 296 14.19 26.00 -7.10
N VAL A 297 14.87 24.93 -7.52
CA VAL A 297 15.39 23.93 -6.60
C VAL A 297 16.84 24.26 -6.29
N HIS A 298 17.15 24.47 -5.02
CA HIS A 298 18.50 24.77 -4.59
C HIS A 298 19.18 23.56 -3.97
N GLY A 299 20.51 23.54 -4.08
CA GLY A 299 21.32 22.64 -3.28
C GLY A 299 21.22 23.01 -1.81
N TYR A 300 21.66 22.10 -0.95
CA TYR A 300 21.79 22.39 0.48
C TYR A 300 22.72 23.57 0.76
N ASN A 301 22.21 24.57 1.47
CA ASN A 301 22.98 25.69 2.02
C ASN A 301 24.00 26.29 1.02
N GLU A 302 23.53 26.96 -0.02
CA GLU A 302 24.38 27.80 -0.87
C GLU A 302 24.83 29.05 -0.11
N LEU A 303 26.11 29.14 0.25
CA LEU A 303 26.76 30.40 0.63
C LEU A 303 27.58 30.91 -0.56
N GLY A 304 27.01 31.83 -1.33
CA GLY A 304 27.70 32.47 -2.44
C GLY A 304 26.90 33.65 -3.00
N PRO A 305 27.55 34.63 -3.65
CA PRO A 305 26.89 35.84 -4.14
C PRO A 305 25.88 35.60 -5.27
N VAL A 306 25.80 34.37 -5.80
CA VAL A 306 24.85 33.99 -6.85
C VAL A 306 24.14 32.70 -6.43
N ARG A 307 22.88 32.83 -6.01
CA ARG A 307 21.93 31.73 -5.82
C ARG A 307 21.51 31.22 -7.20
N GLN A 308 22.23 30.27 -7.77
CA GLN A 308 21.80 29.69 -9.05
C GLN A 308 21.01 28.41 -8.76
N PRO A 309 19.73 28.33 -9.19
CA PRO A 309 18.97 27.11 -8.99
C PRO A 309 19.65 25.93 -9.69
N VAL A 310 19.70 24.81 -8.98
CA VAL A 310 20.24 23.54 -9.46
C VAL A 310 19.33 22.94 -10.54
N GLU A 311 18.02 23.12 -10.40
CA GLU A 311 17.02 22.70 -11.38
C GLU A 311 15.83 23.68 -11.39
N THR A 312 15.23 23.89 -12.57
CA THR A 312 14.06 24.76 -12.72
C THR A 312 12.96 24.16 -13.60
N THR A 313 11.70 24.46 -13.27
CA THR A 313 10.54 24.15 -14.12
C THR A 313 9.49 25.24 -14.01
N SER A 314 8.72 25.48 -15.07
CA SER A 314 7.55 26.34 -14.99
C SER A 314 6.41 25.68 -14.22
N ILE A 315 5.58 26.51 -13.60
CA ILE A 315 4.29 26.17 -12.98
C ILE A 315 3.24 27.16 -13.47
N THR A 316 1.99 26.73 -13.57
CA THR A 316 0.87 27.59 -13.97
C THR A 316 0.09 28.00 -12.72
N PRO A 317 -0.17 29.29 -12.50
CA PRO A 317 -1.10 29.72 -11.45
C PRO A 317 -2.47 29.10 -11.61
N ASP A 318 -3.16 28.95 -10.49
CA ASP A 318 -4.46 28.31 -10.32
C ASP A 318 -4.51 26.84 -10.80
N GLU A 319 -3.40 26.27 -11.29
CA GLU A 319 -3.27 24.86 -11.65
C GLU A 319 -2.66 24.08 -10.50
N LEU A 320 -3.39 23.06 -10.05
CA LEU A 320 -2.92 22.12 -9.04
C LEU A 320 -1.77 21.28 -9.60
N THR A 321 -0.63 21.32 -8.92
CA THR A 321 0.61 20.67 -9.36
C THR A 321 1.15 19.78 -8.24
N HIS A 322 1.55 18.55 -8.57
CA HIS A 322 2.26 17.67 -7.65
C HIS A 322 3.76 17.81 -7.85
N ILE A 323 4.48 18.17 -6.80
CA ILE A 323 5.93 18.32 -6.80
C ILE A 323 6.55 17.17 -6.05
N THR A 324 7.65 16.63 -6.58
CA THR A 324 8.47 15.64 -5.88
C THR A 324 9.94 15.92 -6.09
N LEU A 325 10.68 16.01 -4.99
CA LEU A 325 12.13 16.13 -4.98
C LEU A 325 12.74 14.85 -4.48
N VAL A 326 13.64 14.26 -5.26
CA VAL A 326 14.40 13.07 -4.85
C VAL A 326 15.87 13.44 -4.71
N TYR A 327 16.36 13.38 -3.48
CA TYR A 327 17.77 13.58 -3.13
C TYR A 327 18.48 12.23 -3.09
N ASN A 328 19.59 12.14 -3.81
CA ASN A 328 20.46 10.97 -3.82
C ASN A 328 21.85 11.36 -3.35
N GLU A 329 22.50 10.43 -2.65
CA GLU A 329 23.91 10.49 -2.30
C GLU A 329 24.54 9.14 -2.63
N ASP A 330 25.57 9.16 -3.46
CA ASP A 330 26.31 7.93 -3.78
C ASP A 330 27.33 7.58 -2.68
N GLN A 331 27.94 6.41 -2.81
CA GLN A 331 28.97 5.92 -1.87
C GLN A 331 30.23 6.79 -1.79
N TYR A 332 30.41 7.73 -2.73
CA TYR A 332 31.54 8.66 -2.79
C TYR A 332 31.16 10.04 -2.24
N GLY A 333 29.92 10.21 -1.76
CA GLY A 333 29.40 11.49 -1.26
C GLY A 333 28.99 12.47 -2.36
N ASN A 334 28.89 12.02 -3.62
CA ASN A 334 28.32 12.86 -4.68
C ASN A 334 26.81 12.92 -4.52
N ARG A 335 26.27 14.14 -4.53
CA ARG A 335 24.87 14.40 -4.25
C ARG A 335 24.17 14.89 -5.50
N THR A 336 22.98 14.37 -5.75
CA THR A 336 22.10 14.81 -6.83
C THR A 336 20.70 15.06 -6.31
N VAL A 337 20.00 15.99 -6.96
CA VAL A 337 18.57 16.23 -6.76
C VAL A 337 17.86 16.03 -8.09
N CYS A 338 16.71 15.36 -8.06
CA CYS A 338 15.85 15.18 -9.21
C CYS A 338 14.51 15.86 -8.92
N LEU A 339 14.11 16.81 -9.75
CA LEU A 339 12.80 17.45 -9.68
C LEU A 339 11.79 16.73 -10.59
N TYR A 340 10.67 16.33 -10.02
CA TYR A 340 9.53 15.81 -10.76
C TYR A 340 8.34 16.74 -10.59
N LYS A 341 7.67 17.02 -11.72
CA LYS A 341 6.41 17.76 -11.79
C LYS A 341 5.33 16.82 -12.32
N ASN A 342 4.24 16.65 -11.59
CA ASN A 342 3.12 15.79 -11.98
C ASN A 342 3.55 14.36 -12.34
N GLY A 343 4.47 13.79 -11.57
CA GLY A 343 4.95 12.42 -11.73
C GLY A 343 5.96 12.21 -12.85
N VAL A 344 6.37 13.26 -13.57
CA VAL A 344 7.37 13.19 -14.64
C VAL A 344 8.57 14.08 -14.33
N PRO A 345 9.80 13.72 -14.76
CA PRO A 345 10.96 14.58 -14.59
C PRO A 345 10.74 15.97 -15.18
N ALA A 346 11.14 17.01 -14.46
CA ALA A 346 11.13 18.39 -14.96
C ALA A 346 12.04 18.54 -16.18
N ASN A 347 13.19 17.85 -16.17
CA ASN A 347 14.11 17.78 -17.30
C ASN A 347 14.26 16.33 -17.82
N ASN A 348 13.73 16.05 -19.01
CA ASN A 348 13.79 14.71 -19.61
C ASN A 348 15.19 14.29 -20.10
N ILE A 349 16.13 15.23 -20.27
CA ILE A 349 17.48 14.94 -20.78
C ILE A 349 18.44 14.67 -19.64
N VAL A 350 18.39 15.50 -18.58
CA VAL A 350 19.19 15.33 -17.37
C VAL A 350 18.25 15.46 -16.17
N PRO A 351 17.57 14.35 -15.78
CA PRO A 351 16.53 14.34 -14.74
C PRO A 351 17.02 14.68 -13.35
N CYS A 352 18.32 14.52 -13.09
CA CYS A 352 18.92 14.75 -11.79
C CYS A 352 20.19 15.58 -11.95
N LYS A 353 20.36 16.58 -11.09
CA LYS A 353 21.44 17.57 -11.15
C LYS A 353 22.31 17.46 -9.93
N ALA A 354 23.63 17.51 -10.13
CA ALA A 354 24.60 17.43 -9.04
C ALA A 354 24.70 18.76 -8.29
N PHE A 355 24.91 18.69 -6.98
CA PHE A 355 25.16 19.86 -6.14
C PHE A 355 26.23 19.56 -5.07
N LYS A 356 26.84 20.60 -4.50
CA LYS A 356 27.89 20.49 -3.48
C LYS A 356 27.43 21.14 -2.17
N TYR A 357 27.87 20.58 -1.04
CA TYR A 357 27.73 21.18 0.28
C TYR A 357 28.97 21.99 0.64
N GLU A 358 28.79 23.06 1.42
CA GLU A 358 29.90 23.81 2.02
C GLU A 358 30.10 23.56 3.54
N TYR A 359 29.19 22.90 4.26
CA TYR A 359 29.38 22.68 5.72
C TYR A 359 28.82 21.35 6.26
N GLN A 360 29.44 20.87 7.35
CA GLN A 360 28.99 19.70 8.12
C GLN A 360 27.76 20.06 8.96
N GLN A 361 26.68 19.30 8.83
CA GLN A 361 25.36 19.62 9.38
C GLN A 361 24.95 18.65 10.51
N SER A 362 24.10 19.13 11.41
CA SER A 362 23.56 18.38 12.55
C SER A 362 22.73 17.17 12.11
N ASP A 363 22.63 16.14 12.95
CA ASP A 363 21.84 14.92 12.69
C ASP A 363 20.31 15.16 12.67
N VAL A 364 19.90 16.40 12.92
CA VAL A 364 18.51 16.84 13.06
C VAL A 364 18.38 18.19 12.36
N THR A 365 17.26 18.39 11.66
CA THR A 365 16.90 19.64 10.98
C THR A 365 15.50 20.03 11.35
N ILE A 366 15.18 21.26 11.02
CA ILE A 366 13.80 21.70 11.00
C ILE A 366 13.44 22.04 9.56
N LEU A 367 12.20 21.73 9.18
CA LEU A 367 11.62 22.10 7.90
C LEU A 367 10.79 23.36 8.12
N ASP A 368 11.17 24.46 7.48
CA ASP A 368 10.36 25.67 7.39
C ASP A 368 9.49 25.62 6.13
N ILE A 369 8.22 26.02 6.25
CA ILE A 369 7.32 26.20 5.12
C ILE A 369 6.79 27.63 5.17
N ASN A 370 7.05 28.40 4.12
CA ASN A 370 6.56 29.76 3.96
C ASN A 370 5.63 29.82 2.75
N LEU A 371 4.35 30.12 2.98
CA LEU A 371 3.33 30.24 1.93
C LEU A 371 2.87 31.69 1.81
N GLN A 372 2.78 32.20 0.59
CA GLN A 372 2.18 33.50 0.31
C GLN A 372 1.41 33.44 -0.99
N GLN A 373 0.10 33.72 -0.93
CA GLN A 373 -0.84 33.59 -2.03
C GLN A 373 -0.74 32.22 -2.70
N SER A 374 -0.62 31.18 -1.88
CA SER A 374 -0.35 29.82 -2.32
C SER A 374 -0.92 28.81 -1.34
N LYS A 375 -1.33 27.67 -1.87
CA LYS A 375 -1.94 26.55 -1.16
C LYS A 375 -1.01 25.35 -1.22
N MET A 376 -0.87 24.63 -0.12
CA MET A 376 -0.14 23.36 -0.05
C MET A 376 -1.02 22.30 0.60
N ASP A 377 -0.93 21.08 0.10
CA ASP A 377 -1.69 19.93 0.60
C ASP A 377 -0.83 18.67 0.52
N GLU A 378 -1.14 17.66 1.34
CA GLU A 378 -0.61 16.31 1.24
C GLU A 378 0.95 16.23 1.22
N LEU A 379 1.61 16.86 2.20
CA LEU A 379 3.08 16.82 2.32
C LEU A 379 3.54 15.47 2.86
N ILE A 380 4.41 14.80 2.10
CA ILE A 380 4.96 13.48 2.41
C ILE A 380 6.49 13.53 2.35
N ILE A 381 7.14 12.96 3.37
CA ILE A 381 8.60 12.85 3.45
C ILE A 381 9.01 11.38 3.59
N TYR A 382 9.98 10.93 2.80
CA TYR A 382 10.52 9.57 2.82
C TYR A 382 11.97 9.53 3.30
N ASP A 383 12.33 8.46 4.01
CA ASP A 383 13.71 8.16 4.42
C ASP A 383 14.59 7.58 3.28
N ARG A 384 14.01 7.45 2.09
CA ARG A 384 14.59 6.78 0.93
C ARG A 384 14.35 7.57 -0.36
N ALA A 385 15.25 7.38 -1.32
CA ALA A 385 15.06 7.91 -2.66
C ALA A 385 14.01 7.06 -3.37
N LEU A 386 12.96 7.71 -3.87
CA LEU A 386 11.96 7.05 -4.72
C LEU A 386 12.51 6.88 -6.14
N THR A 387 12.21 5.74 -6.76
CA THR A 387 12.44 5.54 -8.19
C THR A 387 11.45 6.35 -9.03
N SER A 388 11.75 6.61 -10.31
CA SER A 388 10.83 7.35 -11.19
C SER A 388 9.44 6.69 -11.31
N ASP A 389 9.36 5.35 -11.29
CA ASP A 389 8.08 4.63 -11.32
C ASP A 389 7.29 4.82 -10.01
N GLU A 390 7.99 4.82 -8.88
CA GLU A 390 7.40 5.10 -7.57
C GLU A 390 6.90 6.56 -7.49
N VAL A 391 7.69 7.53 -7.96
CA VAL A 391 7.25 8.95 -8.03
C VAL A 391 6.01 9.11 -8.90
N LYS A 392 5.96 8.44 -10.05
CA LYS A 392 4.77 8.44 -10.91
C LYS A 392 3.58 7.82 -10.18
N THR A 393 3.76 6.66 -9.57
CA THR A 393 2.70 5.96 -8.83
C THR A 393 2.18 6.82 -7.66
N LEU A 394 3.08 7.51 -6.95
CA LEU A 394 2.73 8.45 -5.89
C LEU A 394 1.86 9.60 -6.41
N SER A 395 2.29 10.30 -7.46
CA SER A 395 1.47 11.40 -8.01
C SER A 395 0.10 10.93 -8.54
N CYS A 396 0.02 9.68 -9.00
CA CYS A 396 -1.20 9.09 -9.56
C CYS A 396 -2.15 8.51 -8.52
N SER A 397 -1.70 8.24 -7.29
CA SER A 397 -2.55 7.61 -6.27
C SER A 397 -3.71 8.49 -5.82
N TYR A 398 -3.63 9.79 -6.08
CA TYR A 398 -4.65 10.78 -5.78
C TYR A 398 -5.80 10.81 -6.81
N GLY A 399 -5.61 10.19 -7.99
CA GLY A 399 -6.64 10.15 -9.04
C GLY A 399 -6.93 11.48 -9.72
N ILE A 400 -6.06 12.49 -9.57
CA ILE A 400 -6.25 13.86 -10.07
C ILE A 400 -5.60 14.09 -11.44
N LEU A 401 -4.38 13.58 -11.65
CA LEU A 401 -3.61 13.94 -12.86
C LEU A 401 -4.14 13.24 -14.11
N PRO A 402 -4.29 13.95 -15.26
CA PRO A 402 -4.82 13.39 -16.49
C PRO A 402 -3.87 12.41 -17.19
N ASN A 403 -2.56 12.56 -16.96
CA ASN A 403 -1.52 11.73 -17.59
C ASN A 403 -1.22 10.45 -16.79
N CYS A 404 -1.99 10.22 -15.73
CA CYS A 404 -2.01 8.96 -15.00
C CYS A 404 -2.79 7.94 -15.80
N ASN A 405 -2.16 7.44 -16.86
CA ASN A 405 -2.42 6.09 -17.32
C ASN A 405 -1.87 5.12 -16.28
N SER A 406 -2.55 5.05 -15.13
CA SER A 406 -2.71 3.77 -14.44
C SER A 406 -3.42 2.85 -15.45
N GLY A 407 -3.14 1.55 -15.47
CA GLY A 407 -4.14 0.63 -16.03
C GLY A 407 -5.49 1.01 -15.39
N ASN A 408 -6.41 1.53 -16.21
CA ASN A 408 -7.58 2.33 -15.81
C ASN A 408 -8.22 1.90 -14.48
N THR A 409 -8.26 2.80 -13.50
CA THR A 409 -9.27 2.74 -12.44
C THR A 409 -10.58 3.32 -12.93
N SER A 410 -11.61 2.47 -12.95
CA SER A 410 -12.98 2.83 -12.60
C SER A 410 -13.61 4.01 -13.35
N THR A 411 -13.91 3.82 -14.63
CA THR A 411 -15.19 4.29 -15.17
C THR A 411 -16.10 3.08 -15.31
N VAL A 412 -17.32 3.18 -14.77
CA VAL A 412 -18.39 2.23 -15.04
C VAL A 412 -18.72 2.33 -16.54
N ALA A 413 -18.04 1.53 -17.36
CA ALA A 413 -18.30 1.42 -18.78
C ALA A 413 -18.20 -0.06 -19.22
N LYS A 414 -19.36 -0.70 -19.17
CA LYS A 414 -19.85 -1.87 -19.91
C LYS A 414 -18.83 -2.62 -20.81
N ILE A 415 -18.40 -3.77 -20.29
CA ILE A 415 -17.99 -5.05 -20.91
C ILE A 415 -17.87 -5.07 -22.45
N ALA A 416 -16.67 -5.43 -22.91
CA ALA A 416 -16.48 -6.39 -23.99
C ALA A 416 -15.54 -7.51 -23.48
N SER A 417 -16.01 -8.75 -23.57
CA SER A 417 -15.44 -9.98 -22.97
C SER A 417 -14.01 -10.25 -23.42
N ALA A 418 -13.06 -10.30 -22.47
CA ALA A 418 -11.79 -11.00 -22.68
C ALA A 418 -12.08 -12.51 -22.87
N GLU A 419 -11.33 -13.18 -23.74
CA GLU A 419 -11.48 -14.63 -23.94
C GLU A 419 -11.03 -15.39 -22.67
N GLU A 420 -11.90 -16.29 -22.22
CA GLU A 420 -11.73 -17.07 -21.01
C GLU A 420 -10.78 -18.25 -21.25
N VAL A 421 -9.64 -18.23 -20.56
CA VAL A 421 -8.57 -19.21 -20.61
C VAL A 421 -8.71 -20.17 -19.41
N PHE A 422 -8.82 -21.45 -19.73
CA PHE A 422 -8.81 -22.57 -18.79
C PHE A 422 -7.64 -23.50 -19.11
N THR A 423 -6.96 -24.08 -18.13
CA THR A 423 -5.85 -25.01 -18.33
C THR A 423 -5.83 -26.06 -17.21
N VAL A 424 -5.17 -27.18 -17.47
CA VAL A 424 -5.04 -28.29 -16.51
C VAL A 424 -3.60 -28.80 -16.56
N SER A 425 -2.94 -28.91 -15.40
CA SER A 425 -1.56 -29.38 -15.27
C SER A 425 -1.34 -30.20 -13.99
N PRO A 426 -0.38 -31.15 -13.92
CA PRO A 426 0.39 -31.67 -15.05
C PRO A 426 -0.53 -32.41 -16.04
N ASN A 427 -0.12 -32.44 -17.31
CA ASN A 427 -0.83 -33.17 -18.35
C ASN A 427 0.20 -33.63 -19.41
N PRO A 428 0.61 -34.92 -19.44
CA PRO A 428 -0.01 -36.07 -18.76
C PRO A 428 0.09 -36.06 -17.23
N THR A 429 -0.83 -36.73 -16.55
CA THR A 429 -0.95 -36.81 -15.09
C THR A 429 -1.07 -38.26 -14.62
N THR A 430 -0.62 -38.56 -13.40
CA THR A 430 -0.82 -39.86 -12.73
C THR A 430 -2.12 -39.92 -11.91
N GLY A 431 -2.94 -38.86 -11.93
CA GLY A 431 -4.16 -38.73 -11.12
C GLY A 431 -4.33 -37.34 -10.53
N GLN A 432 -3.22 -36.72 -10.10
CA GLN A 432 -3.23 -35.37 -9.54
C GLN A 432 -3.29 -34.32 -10.64
N ILE A 433 -4.27 -33.45 -10.60
CA ILE A 433 -4.38 -32.32 -11.53
C ILE A 433 -4.69 -31.03 -10.81
N THR A 434 -4.16 -29.95 -11.36
CA THR A 434 -4.35 -28.56 -10.95
C THR A 434 -5.01 -27.80 -12.08
N LEU A 435 -6.13 -27.17 -11.77
CA LEU A 435 -6.88 -26.27 -12.64
C LEU A 435 -6.28 -24.87 -12.53
N ASP A 436 -6.02 -24.27 -13.68
CA ASP A 436 -5.49 -22.91 -13.74
C ASP A 436 -6.06 -22.13 -14.92
N GLY A 437 -5.91 -20.80 -14.91
CA GLY A 437 -6.49 -19.90 -15.90
C GLY A 437 -7.17 -18.68 -15.28
N ASN A 438 -7.76 -17.84 -16.13
CA ASN A 438 -8.41 -16.58 -15.75
C ASN A 438 -9.94 -16.71 -15.61
N ILE A 439 -10.45 -17.94 -15.46
CA ILE A 439 -11.87 -18.19 -15.19
C ILE A 439 -12.15 -18.31 -13.70
N LEU A 440 -13.30 -17.79 -13.27
CA LEU A 440 -13.77 -17.88 -11.89
C LEU A 440 -14.30 -19.30 -11.62
N PHE A 441 -13.61 -20.04 -10.76
CA PHE A 441 -13.99 -21.41 -10.38
C PHE A 441 -15.00 -21.50 -9.23
N LEU A 442 -15.33 -20.38 -8.59
CA LEU A 442 -16.25 -20.34 -7.45
C LEU A 442 -17.63 -20.91 -7.84
N ASP A 443 -18.11 -21.90 -7.07
CA ASP A 443 -19.35 -22.66 -7.32
C ASP A 443 -19.39 -23.47 -8.63
N ALA A 444 -18.25 -23.67 -9.30
CA ALA A 444 -18.19 -24.41 -10.56
C ALA A 444 -18.46 -25.92 -10.39
N ASP A 445 -19.05 -26.53 -11.42
CA ASP A 445 -19.18 -27.99 -11.55
C ASP A 445 -18.06 -28.54 -12.42
N ILE A 446 -17.35 -29.55 -11.93
CA ILE A 446 -16.33 -30.29 -12.68
C ILE A 446 -16.94 -31.63 -13.08
N SER A 447 -16.83 -32.00 -14.35
CA SER A 447 -17.08 -33.36 -14.79
C SER A 447 -15.98 -33.87 -15.71
N ILE A 448 -15.80 -35.19 -15.74
CA ILE A 448 -14.82 -35.84 -16.62
C ILE A 448 -15.56 -36.83 -17.48
N THR A 449 -15.34 -36.76 -18.79
CA THR A 449 -15.90 -37.68 -19.77
C THR A 449 -14.81 -38.48 -20.47
N ASN A 450 -15.11 -39.73 -20.82
CA ASN A 450 -14.23 -40.53 -21.67
C ASN A 450 -14.35 -40.10 -23.14
N THR A 451 -13.53 -40.68 -24.03
CA THR A 451 -13.55 -40.36 -25.48
C THR A 451 -14.86 -40.73 -26.19
N SER A 452 -15.73 -41.53 -25.56
CA SER A 452 -17.09 -41.83 -26.04
C SER A 452 -18.14 -40.83 -25.53
N GLY A 453 -17.73 -39.81 -24.75
CA GLY A 453 -18.62 -38.78 -24.20
C GLY A 453 -19.36 -39.18 -22.91
N LYS A 454 -19.13 -40.39 -22.37
CA LYS A 454 -19.75 -40.84 -21.12
C LYS A 454 -19.08 -40.16 -19.93
N GLU A 455 -19.87 -39.54 -19.04
CA GLU A 455 -19.38 -39.01 -17.76
C GLU A 455 -18.96 -40.14 -16.82
N VAL A 456 -17.74 -40.02 -16.29
CA VAL A 456 -17.10 -41.01 -15.43
C VAL A 456 -16.73 -40.44 -14.06
N TYR A 457 -16.77 -39.12 -13.90
CA TYR A 457 -16.55 -38.43 -12.63
C TYR A 457 -17.25 -37.07 -12.64
N ARG A 458 -17.77 -36.65 -11.49
CA ARG A 458 -18.32 -35.33 -11.25
C ARG A 458 -18.05 -34.90 -9.83
N SER A 459 -17.72 -33.63 -9.66
CA SER A 459 -17.58 -32.99 -8.35
C SER A 459 -17.95 -31.52 -8.44
N LYS A 460 -18.25 -30.91 -7.30
CA LYS A 460 -18.19 -29.46 -7.17
C LYS A 460 -16.72 -29.02 -7.09
N PHE A 461 -16.42 -27.81 -7.53
CA PHE A 461 -15.12 -27.21 -7.35
C PHE A 461 -14.89 -26.95 -5.86
N ILE A 462 -13.88 -27.60 -5.29
CA ILE A 462 -13.52 -27.49 -3.87
C ILE A 462 -12.13 -26.86 -3.75
N SER A 463 -11.20 -27.25 -4.63
CA SER A 463 -9.82 -26.76 -4.68
C SER A 463 -9.30 -26.75 -6.11
N LYS A 464 -8.30 -25.91 -6.38
CA LYS A 464 -7.62 -25.88 -7.69
C LYS A 464 -6.87 -27.18 -7.97
N THR A 465 -6.28 -27.80 -6.96
CA THR A 465 -5.58 -29.09 -7.09
C THR A 465 -6.42 -30.21 -6.47
N PHE A 466 -6.65 -31.28 -7.20
CA PHE A 466 -7.36 -32.46 -6.70
C PHE A 466 -6.92 -33.75 -7.43
N GLU A 467 -7.22 -34.87 -6.79
CA GLU A 467 -6.90 -36.21 -7.27
C GLU A 467 -8.08 -36.85 -7.99
N LEU A 468 -7.84 -37.42 -9.17
CA LEU A 468 -8.82 -38.20 -9.89
C LEU A 468 -8.92 -39.62 -9.32
N PRO A 469 -10.15 -40.18 -9.15
CA PRO A 469 -10.35 -41.47 -8.53
C PRO A 469 -9.48 -42.54 -9.18
N SER A 470 -8.73 -43.33 -8.39
CA SER A 470 -7.82 -44.37 -8.88
C SER A 470 -8.49 -45.44 -9.75
N THR A 471 -9.82 -45.51 -9.72
CA THR A 471 -10.66 -46.39 -10.57
C THR A 471 -10.72 -45.98 -12.04
N LEU A 472 -10.31 -44.75 -12.41
CA LEU A 472 -10.20 -44.35 -13.82
C LEU A 472 -8.92 -44.93 -14.44
N PRO A 473 -9.00 -45.80 -15.46
CA PRO A 473 -7.81 -46.40 -16.09
C PRO A 473 -6.96 -45.35 -16.83
N GLY A 474 -5.71 -45.71 -17.14
CA GLY A 474 -4.86 -44.90 -18.01
C GLY A 474 -5.49 -44.68 -19.39
N GLY A 475 -5.44 -43.45 -19.91
CA GLY A 475 -6.11 -43.09 -21.15
C GLY A 475 -6.40 -41.60 -21.31
N VAL A 476 -7.11 -41.25 -22.38
CA VAL A 476 -7.50 -39.87 -22.69
C VAL A 476 -8.90 -39.58 -22.16
N TYR A 477 -9.05 -38.44 -21.49
CA TYR A 477 -10.32 -37.94 -20.98
C TYR A 477 -10.49 -36.45 -21.32
N ILE A 478 -11.72 -35.95 -21.18
CA ILE A 478 -12.03 -34.52 -21.27
C ILE A 478 -12.55 -34.08 -19.92
N LEU A 479 -11.86 -33.13 -19.30
CA LEU A 479 -12.33 -32.42 -18.13
C LEU A 479 -13.16 -31.23 -18.58
N ASN A 480 -14.40 -31.18 -18.14
CA ASN A 480 -15.34 -30.09 -18.37
C ASN A 480 -15.53 -29.35 -17.05
N LEU A 481 -15.46 -28.02 -17.12
CA LEU A 481 -15.73 -27.14 -16.02
C LEU A 481 -16.85 -26.20 -16.41
N GLN A 482 -17.95 -26.24 -15.66
CA GLN A 482 -19.08 -25.34 -15.80
C GLN A 482 -19.01 -24.29 -14.70
N THR A 483 -18.83 -23.03 -15.06
CA THR A 483 -18.83 -21.92 -14.09
C THR A 483 -20.25 -21.65 -13.56
N LYS A 484 -20.36 -20.84 -12.50
CA LYS A 484 -21.65 -20.47 -11.88
C LYS A 484 -22.63 -19.81 -12.86
N ASP A 485 -22.13 -19.04 -13.82
CA ASP A 485 -22.90 -18.43 -14.91
C ASP A 485 -23.17 -19.38 -16.09
N LYS A 486 -22.91 -20.68 -15.90
CA LYS A 486 -23.16 -21.81 -16.83
C LYS A 486 -22.27 -21.84 -18.08
N LYS A 487 -21.19 -21.07 -18.13
CA LYS A 487 -20.21 -21.18 -19.23
C LYS A 487 -19.40 -22.46 -19.10
N MET A 488 -19.10 -23.08 -20.24
CA MET A 488 -18.43 -24.38 -20.32
C MET A 488 -17.01 -24.23 -20.82
N HIS A 489 -16.05 -24.76 -20.06
CA HIS A 489 -14.64 -24.84 -20.44
C HIS A 489 -14.17 -26.29 -20.41
N SER A 490 -13.54 -26.74 -21.50
CA SER A 490 -13.12 -28.13 -21.63
C SER A 490 -11.63 -28.24 -21.91
N ARG A 491 -10.96 -29.20 -21.27
CA ARG A 491 -9.56 -29.54 -21.54
C ARG A 491 -9.37 -31.04 -21.60
N LYS A 492 -8.61 -31.48 -22.60
CA LYS A 492 -8.16 -32.87 -22.71
C LYS A 492 -7.12 -33.12 -21.62
N ILE A 493 -7.31 -34.20 -20.88
CA ILE A 493 -6.34 -34.70 -19.89
C ILE A 493 -5.90 -36.11 -20.28
N ILE A 494 -4.65 -36.44 -20.04
CA ILE A 494 -4.07 -37.76 -20.32
C ILE A 494 -3.64 -38.37 -18.99
N LEU A 495 -4.32 -39.44 -18.57
CA LEU A 495 -3.96 -40.21 -17.39
C LEU A 495 -2.91 -41.26 -17.76
N ASN A 496 -1.73 -41.17 -17.14
CA ASN A 496 -0.60 -42.07 -17.33
C ASN A 496 -0.30 -42.75 -15.99
N ARG A 497 -1.08 -43.77 -15.67
CA ARG A 497 -0.96 -44.58 -14.44
C ARG A 497 -1.41 -46.01 -14.69
#